data_AF-A0A5C0SNX9-F1
#
_entry.id   AF-A0A5C0SNX9-F1
#
_cell.length_a   1.000
_cell.length_b   1.000
_cell.length_c   1.000
_cell.angle_alpha   90.00
_cell.angle_beta   90.00
_cell.angle_gamma   90.00
#
_symmetry.space_group_name_H-M   'P 1'
#
loop_
_entity.id
_entity.type
_entity.pdbx_description
1 polymer ?
#
loop_
_entity_poly.entity_id
_entity_poly.type
_entity_poly.pdbx_seq_one_letter_code
_entity_poly.pdbx_strand_id
1 'polypeptide(L)'
;MSRIPLVVAIFEDRHSRALPPRNKAFKLLLSNATFLKNIERRLARYGIIQEVTFKPRPPATPDDNLEYQAKITFTTGHVLYIIDRFIEHDCNGKTIFQRKFSAYLRDTLGHELVGWDNFHDEPTFQSWPLHMHGRGHTEPIPSKEQSLPEVMQTVITKYITPYILGQHIR
;
A
#
# COMPACT_ATOMS: atom_id res chain seq x y z
N MET A 1 6.12 -17.73 -7.99
CA MET A 1 4.93 -17.21 -7.29
C MET A 1 4.30 -16.11 -8.13
N SER A 2 2.98 -16.11 -8.29
CA SER A 2 2.26 -15.08 -9.04
C SER A 2 2.24 -13.78 -8.23
N ARG A 3 2.96 -12.76 -8.69
CA ARG A 3 2.93 -11.41 -8.09
C ARG A 3 1.73 -10.65 -8.66
N ILE A 4 1.00 -9.94 -7.80
CA ILE A 4 -0.12 -9.10 -8.22
C ILE A 4 0.42 -7.67 -8.41
N PRO A 5 0.37 -7.12 -9.64
CA PRO A 5 0.90 -5.79 -9.92
C PRO A 5 0.01 -4.71 -9.30
N LEU A 6 0.63 -3.61 -8.90
CA LEU A 6 -0.01 -2.43 -8.33
C LEU A 6 0.55 -1.19 -9.05
N VAL A 7 -0.25 -0.25 -9.51
CA VAL A 7 0.25 0.85 -10.36
C VAL A 7 -0.48 2.14 -10.03
N VAL A 8 0.13 3.01 -9.21
CA VAL A 8 -0.31 4.41 -9.08
C VAL A 8 0.82 5.31 -9.54
N ALA A 9 0.51 6.27 -10.40
CA ALA A 9 1.31 7.48 -10.53
C ALA A 9 0.42 8.72 -10.24
N ILE A 10 1.01 9.77 -9.68
CA ILE A 10 0.31 11.02 -9.41
C ILE A 10 0.79 12.03 -10.46
N PHE A 11 -0.16 12.49 -11.28
CA PHE A 11 0.06 13.49 -12.33
C PHE A 11 -0.58 14.80 -11.93
N GLU A 12 0.04 15.90 -12.33
CA GLU A 12 -0.72 17.13 -12.45
C GLU A 12 -0.24 18.07 -13.55
N ASP A 13 -1.21 18.73 -14.16
CA ASP A 13 -0.99 19.82 -15.10
C ASP A 13 -0.74 21.14 -14.36
N ARG A 14 0.09 22.02 -14.92
CA ARG A 14 0.53 23.29 -14.29
C ARG A 14 -0.62 24.25 -13.96
N HIS A 15 -1.82 24.02 -14.52
CA HIS A 15 -2.99 24.87 -14.36
C HIS A 15 -4.01 24.36 -13.33
N SER A 16 -3.75 23.22 -12.67
CA SER A 16 -4.65 22.70 -11.65
C SER A 16 -4.59 23.52 -10.35
N ARG A 17 -5.75 23.82 -9.76
CA ARG A 17 -5.87 24.43 -8.42
C ARG A 17 -5.60 23.43 -7.28
N ALA A 18 -5.29 22.16 -7.59
CA ALA A 18 -5.08 21.15 -6.57
C ALA A 18 -3.67 21.19 -5.97
N LEU A 19 -3.51 20.48 -4.85
CA LEU A 19 -2.26 20.42 -4.10
C LEU A 19 -1.11 19.85 -4.95
N PRO A 20 0.14 20.35 -4.78
CA PRO A 20 1.30 19.82 -5.48
C PRO A 20 1.41 18.28 -5.39
N PRO A 21 1.94 17.59 -6.42
CA PRO A 21 2.08 16.14 -6.44
C PRO A 21 2.72 15.54 -5.17
N ARG A 22 3.77 16.18 -4.64
CA ARG A 22 4.42 15.80 -3.36
C ARG A 22 3.45 15.81 -2.18
N ASN A 23 2.59 16.83 -2.09
CA ASN A 23 1.60 16.94 -1.01
C ASN A 23 0.48 15.89 -1.14
N LYS A 24 0.09 15.54 -2.37
CA LYS A 24 -0.87 14.45 -2.62
C LYS A 24 -0.29 13.09 -2.25
N ALA A 25 0.95 12.82 -2.66
CA ALA A 25 1.68 11.61 -2.28
C ALA A 25 1.79 11.49 -0.75
N PHE A 26 2.17 12.58 -0.08
CA PHE A 26 2.21 12.63 1.38
C PHE A 26 0.84 12.34 2.02
N LYS A 27 -0.24 12.95 1.51
CA LYS A 27 -1.61 12.67 1.99
C LYS A 27 -2.00 11.21 1.82
N LEU A 28 -1.60 10.55 0.72
CA LEU A 28 -1.89 9.12 0.52
C LEU A 28 -1.12 8.26 1.54
N LEU A 29 0.16 8.52 1.74
CA LEU A 29 0.96 7.81 2.76
C LEU A 29 0.35 7.97 4.16
N LEU A 30 -0.06 9.20 4.52
CA LEU A 30 -0.71 9.48 5.80
C LEU A 30 -2.05 8.76 5.94
N SER A 31 -2.84 8.70 4.86
CA SER A 31 -4.10 7.97 4.81
C SER A 31 -3.90 6.47 5.07
N ASN A 32 -2.90 5.86 4.43
CA ASN A 32 -2.55 4.44 4.62
C ASN A 32 -2.04 4.17 6.04
N ALA A 33 -1.18 5.03 6.59
CA ALA A 33 -0.71 4.90 7.96
C ALA A 33 -1.86 5.02 8.98
N THR A 34 -2.77 5.97 8.77
CA THR A 34 -3.97 6.16 9.61
C THR A 34 -4.90 4.95 9.52
N PHE A 35 -5.10 4.41 8.32
CA PHE A 35 -5.86 3.18 8.10
C PHE A 35 -5.29 2.01 8.89
N LEU A 36 -3.98 1.78 8.82
CA LEU A 36 -3.30 0.70 9.55
C LEU A 36 -3.43 0.86 11.07
N LYS A 37 -3.32 2.09 11.60
CA LYS A 37 -3.56 2.36 13.02
C LYS A 37 -5.01 2.11 13.45
N ASN A 38 -5.98 2.42 12.59
CA ASN A 38 -7.38 2.11 12.86
C ASN A 38 -7.65 0.61 12.83
N ILE A 39 -7.03 -0.11 11.89
CA ILE A 39 -7.09 -1.57 11.83
C ILE A 39 -6.48 -2.21 13.08
N GLU A 40 -5.30 -1.76 13.51
CA GLU A 40 -4.65 -2.22 14.74
C GLU A 40 -5.62 -2.15 15.91
N ARG A 41 -6.21 -0.96 16.15
CA ARG A 41 -7.17 -0.74 17.25
C ARG A 41 -8.40 -1.64 17.16
N ARG A 42 -8.91 -1.91 15.95
CA ARG A 42 -10.11 -2.72 15.75
C ARG A 42 -9.81 -4.21 15.91
N LEU A 43 -8.77 -4.71 15.27
CA LEU A 43 -8.47 -6.14 15.18
C LEU A 43 -7.69 -6.68 16.38
N ALA A 44 -6.95 -5.84 17.10
CA ALA A 44 -6.35 -6.23 18.38
C ALA A 44 -7.41 -6.60 19.42
N ARG A 45 -8.56 -5.92 19.44
CA ARG A 45 -9.70 -6.24 20.33
C ARG A 45 -10.27 -7.64 20.08
N TYR A 46 -10.17 -8.14 18.85
CA TYR A 46 -10.64 -9.48 18.48
C TYR A 46 -9.53 -10.54 18.55
N GLY A 47 -8.34 -10.19 19.05
CA GLY A 47 -7.22 -11.13 19.14
C GLY A 47 -6.71 -11.60 17.77
N ILE A 48 -6.87 -10.79 16.72
CA ILE A 48 -6.39 -11.12 15.36
C ILE A 48 -4.99 -10.52 15.12
N ILE A 49 -4.80 -9.26 15.53
CA ILE A 49 -3.51 -8.56 15.42
C ILE A 49 -2.89 -8.44 16.81
N GLN A 50 -1.60 -8.76 16.89
CA GLN A 50 -0.80 -8.52 18.09
C GLN A 50 -0.26 -7.10 18.13
N GLU A 51 0.36 -6.64 17.05
CA GLU A 51 0.98 -5.31 16.95
C GLU A 51 1.06 -4.81 15.51
N VAL A 52 1.01 -3.48 15.35
CA VAL A 52 1.42 -2.80 14.11
C VAL A 52 2.56 -1.84 14.42
N THR A 53 3.76 -2.24 14.01
CA THR A 53 4.96 -1.42 14.13
C THR A 53 5.20 -0.65 12.84
N PHE A 54 5.46 0.64 12.98
CA PHE A 54 5.95 1.48 11.91
C PHE A 54 7.43 1.64 12.13
N LYS A 55 8.25 1.42 11.09
CA LYS A 55 9.68 1.63 11.22
C LYS A 55 9.91 3.12 11.48
N PRO A 56 10.59 3.53 12.58
CA PRO A 56 10.88 4.93 12.82
C PRO A 56 11.78 5.44 11.68
N ARG A 57 11.36 6.52 11.02
CA ARG A 57 12.24 7.21 10.06
C ARG A 57 13.47 7.72 10.82
N PRO A 58 14.70 7.47 10.36
CA PRO A 58 15.77 8.42 10.67
C PRO A 58 15.39 9.78 10.03
N PRO A 59 15.43 10.92 10.74
CA PRO A 59 15.38 12.21 10.06
C PRO A 59 16.80 12.56 9.63
N ALA A 60 17.02 13.09 8.42
CA ALA A 60 18.29 13.79 8.17
C ALA A 60 18.35 14.77 7.00
N THR A 61 17.49 14.74 5.97
CA THR A 61 17.69 15.63 4.80
C THR A 61 16.39 16.05 4.10
N PRO A 62 16.36 17.22 3.43
CA PRO A 62 15.19 17.73 2.69
C PRO A 62 14.76 16.86 1.49
N ASP A 63 15.60 15.93 1.06
CA ASP A 63 15.34 14.84 0.10
C ASP A 63 14.55 13.66 0.70
N ASP A 64 13.66 13.98 1.65
CA ASP A 64 12.84 13.03 2.38
C ASP A 64 12.02 12.17 1.39
N ASN A 65 12.53 10.98 1.08
CA ASN A 65 11.85 9.98 0.27
C ASN A 65 10.44 9.81 0.85
N LEU A 66 9.43 10.03 0.04
CA LEU A 66 8.03 9.88 0.41
C LEU A 66 7.74 8.38 0.62
N GLU A 67 8.15 7.83 1.75
CA GLU A 67 8.09 6.42 2.08
C GLU A 67 7.58 6.19 3.52
N TYR A 68 6.80 5.12 3.71
CA TYR A 68 6.62 4.48 5.02
C TYR A 68 6.79 2.97 4.91
N GLN A 69 7.24 2.37 6.01
CA GLN A 69 7.33 0.92 6.19
C GLN A 69 6.50 0.52 7.42
N ALA A 70 5.72 -0.54 7.28
CA ALA A 70 4.95 -1.11 8.38
C ALA A 70 5.16 -2.62 8.46
N LYS A 71 5.12 -3.14 9.69
CA LYS A 71 5.10 -4.57 10.00
C LYS A 71 3.89 -4.84 10.89
N ILE A 72 3.03 -5.75 10.45
CA ILE A 72 1.87 -6.22 11.19
C ILE A 72 2.17 -7.64 11.65
N THR A 73 2.17 -7.84 12.96
CA THR A 73 2.32 -9.17 13.57
C THR A 73 0.92 -9.67 13.95
N PHE A 74 0.53 -10.82 13.44
CA PHE A 74 -0.74 -11.47 13.77
C PHE A 74 -0.56 -12.40 14.98
N THR A 75 -1.64 -12.65 15.71
CA THR A 75 -1.61 -13.56 16.88
C THR A 75 -1.33 -15.01 16.50
N THR A 76 -1.55 -15.38 15.24
CA THR A 76 -1.17 -16.67 14.66
C THR A 76 0.34 -16.79 14.38
N GLY A 77 1.13 -15.76 14.68
CA GLY A 77 2.57 -15.68 14.43
C GLY A 77 2.95 -15.36 12.97
N HIS A 78 1.96 -15.17 12.10
CA HIS A 78 2.21 -14.66 10.74
C HIS A 78 2.63 -13.19 10.80
N VAL A 79 3.39 -12.75 9.81
CA VAL A 79 3.87 -11.37 9.72
C VAL A 79 3.63 -10.81 8.33
N LEU A 80 2.90 -9.70 8.24
CA LEU A 80 2.76 -8.92 7.00
C LEU A 80 3.70 -7.72 7.04
N TYR A 81 4.62 -7.66 6.09
CA TYR A 81 5.46 -6.50 5.86
C TYR A 81 4.88 -5.65 4.73
N ILE A 82 4.95 -4.33 4.85
CA ILE A 82 4.44 -3.36 3.89
C ILE A 82 5.50 -2.28 3.68
N ILE A 83 5.74 -1.94 2.42
CA ILE A 83 6.55 -0.79 1.99
C ILE A 83 5.73 -0.01 0.98
N ASP A 84 5.54 1.28 1.22
CA ASP A 84 4.85 2.19 0.30
C ASP A 84 5.71 3.43 0.13
N ARG A 85 6.23 3.65 -1.07
CA ARG A 85 7.09 4.79 -1.39
C ARG A 85 6.67 5.48 -2.67
N PHE A 86 7.04 6.74 -2.81
CA PHE A 86 6.89 7.49 -4.06
C PHE A 86 8.27 7.89 -4.59
N ILE A 87 8.48 7.62 -5.87
CA ILE A 87 9.66 8.00 -6.63
C ILE A 87 9.30 9.21 -7.48
N GLU A 88 10.09 10.27 -7.36
CA GLU A 88 9.95 11.46 -8.20
C GLU A 88 10.62 11.23 -9.57
N HIS A 89 9.95 11.63 -10.63
CA HIS A 89 10.46 11.63 -12.00
C HIS A 89 10.27 13.02 -12.61
N ASP A 90 11.29 13.51 -13.30
CA ASP A 90 11.15 14.68 -14.19
C ASP A 90 10.88 14.20 -15.61
N CYS A 91 9.75 14.64 -16.16
CA CYS A 91 9.33 14.34 -17.52
C CYS A 91 8.98 15.64 -18.24
N ASN A 92 9.88 16.12 -19.11
CA ASN A 92 9.67 17.31 -19.94
C ASN A 92 9.28 18.56 -19.12
N GLY A 93 9.95 18.80 -17.99
CA GLY A 93 9.69 19.97 -17.13
C GLY A 93 8.42 19.86 -16.29
N LYS A 94 7.94 18.62 -16.09
CA LYS A 94 6.85 18.25 -15.19
C LYS A 94 7.34 17.22 -14.18
N THR A 95 7.00 17.41 -12.92
CA THR A 95 7.26 16.45 -11.85
C THR A 95 6.15 15.41 -11.77
N ILE A 96 6.52 14.14 -11.79
CA ILE A 96 5.63 12.99 -11.61
C ILE A 96 6.07 12.22 -10.37
N PHE A 97 5.13 11.74 -9.56
CA PHE A 97 5.43 10.83 -8.46
C PHE A 97 4.86 9.44 -8.75
N GLN A 98 5.71 8.45 -8.99
CA GLN A 98 5.34 7.05 -9.14
C GLN A 98 5.28 6.38 -7.77
N ARG A 99 4.16 5.76 -7.42
CA ARG A 99 4.04 4.92 -6.22
C ARG A 99 4.68 3.55 -6.46
N LYS A 100 5.61 3.16 -5.61
CA LYS A 100 6.09 1.79 -5.46
C LYS A 100 5.55 1.22 -4.16
N PHE A 101 4.68 0.22 -4.28
CA PHE A 101 4.05 -0.46 -3.17
C PHE A 101 4.44 -1.93 -3.18
N SER A 102 4.77 -2.45 -2.00
CA SER A 102 4.95 -3.87 -1.81
C SER A 102 4.39 -4.31 -0.46
N ALA A 103 3.81 -5.50 -0.44
CA ALA A 103 3.39 -6.18 0.76
C ALA A 103 3.67 -7.67 0.65
N TYR A 104 4.17 -8.31 1.70
CA TYR A 104 4.44 -9.75 1.71
C TYR A 104 4.09 -10.36 3.06
N LEU A 105 3.32 -11.44 3.01
CA LEU A 105 2.91 -12.22 4.17
C LEU A 105 3.89 -13.38 4.37
N ARG A 106 4.41 -13.52 5.58
CA ARG A 106 5.23 -14.65 5.99
C ARG A 106 4.56 -15.50 7.05
N ASP A 107 4.82 -16.81 7.00
CA ASP A 107 4.43 -17.76 8.04
C ASP A 107 5.31 -17.65 9.29
N THR A 108 5.04 -18.51 10.28
CA THR A 108 5.80 -18.57 11.54
C THR A 108 7.24 -19.05 11.39
N LEU A 109 7.57 -19.69 10.27
CA LEU A 109 8.91 -20.17 9.94
C LEU A 109 9.69 -19.15 9.09
N GLY A 110 9.05 -18.06 8.69
CA GLY A 110 9.64 -17.00 7.88
C GLY A 110 9.55 -17.23 6.38
N HIS A 111 8.82 -18.25 5.91
CA HIS A 111 8.56 -18.45 4.49
C HIS A 111 7.53 -17.47 3.97
N GLU A 112 7.76 -16.92 2.77
CA GLU A 112 6.77 -16.09 2.09
C GLU A 112 5.60 -16.95 1.61
N LEU A 113 4.38 -16.60 2.02
CA LEU A 113 3.15 -17.26 1.56
C LEU A 113 2.59 -16.58 0.32
N VAL A 114 2.60 -15.24 0.31
CA VAL A 114 2.04 -14.41 -0.76
C VAL A 114 2.67 -13.02 -0.75
N GLY A 115 2.82 -12.42 -1.93
CA GLY A 115 3.36 -11.08 -2.13
C GLY A 115 2.59 -10.27 -3.17
N TRP A 116 2.46 -8.98 -2.90
CA TRP A 116 1.97 -7.92 -3.78
C TRP A 116 3.15 -6.98 -4.02
N ASP A 117 3.53 -6.75 -5.26
CA ASP A 117 4.74 -5.97 -5.55
C ASP A 117 4.67 -5.34 -6.93
N ASN A 118 5.12 -4.09 -7.03
CA ASN A 118 5.31 -3.35 -8.26
C ASN A 118 6.70 -2.71 -8.39
N PHE A 119 7.65 -3.07 -7.53
CA PHE A 119 8.98 -2.45 -7.50
C PHE A 119 9.71 -2.63 -8.83
N HIS A 120 9.55 -3.79 -9.45
CA HIS A 120 10.17 -4.15 -10.71
C HIS A 120 9.34 -3.77 -11.95
N ASP A 121 8.12 -3.25 -11.77
CA ASP A 121 7.28 -2.85 -12.89
C ASP A 121 7.81 -1.54 -13.49
N GLU A 122 7.86 -1.50 -14.83
CA GLU A 122 8.17 -0.28 -15.56
C GLU A 122 7.20 0.85 -15.16
N PRO A 123 7.66 2.12 -15.17
CA PRO A 123 6.81 3.25 -14.88
C PRO A 123 5.64 3.30 -15.85
N THR A 124 4.49 2.85 -15.38
CA THR A 124 3.21 2.94 -16.08
C THR A 124 2.49 4.16 -15.55
N PHE A 125 2.35 5.13 -16.44
CA PHE A 125 1.93 6.48 -16.14
C PHE A 125 0.40 6.57 -16.19
N GLN A 126 -0.27 6.47 -15.02
CA GLN A 126 -1.72 6.63 -14.86
C GLN A 126 -2.06 7.79 -13.91
N SER A 127 -3.03 8.65 -14.22
CA SER A 127 -3.34 9.89 -13.48
C SER A 127 -4.24 9.72 -12.26
N TRP A 128 -3.96 10.46 -11.18
CA TRP A 128 -4.81 10.59 -9.99
C TRP A 128 -5.77 11.81 -10.08
N PRO A 129 -7.03 11.71 -9.62
CA PRO A 129 -7.64 10.51 -9.06
C PRO A 129 -7.90 9.47 -10.14
N LEU A 130 -7.76 8.19 -9.77
CA LEU A 130 -8.06 7.03 -10.62
C LEU A 130 -9.51 7.05 -11.17
N HIS A 131 -10.35 7.94 -10.64
CA HIS A 131 -11.74 8.15 -11.01
C HIS A 131 -12.06 9.65 -11.13
N MET A 132 -11.48 10.35 -12.11
CA MET A 132 -12.21 11.48 -12.70
C MET A 132 -12.79 11.02 -14.03
N HIS A 133 -14.08 10.68 -13.98
CA HIS A 133 -14.91 10.57 -15.16
C HIS A 133 -14.92 11.92 -15.90
N GLY A 134 -14.01 12.07 -16.86
CA GLY A 134 -14.28 12.96 -17.97
C GLY A 134 -15.55 12.45 -18.64
N ARG A 135 -16.58 13.29 -18.73
CA ARG A 135 -17.74 13.02 -19.58
C ARG A 135 -17.26 12.94 -21.03
N GLY A 136 -16.91 11.75 -21.48
CA GLY A 136 -16.40 11.54 -22.83
C GLY A 136 -15.52 10.30 -22.94
N HIS A 137 -16.16 9.18 -23.28
CA HIS A 137 -15.59 8.05 -24.02
C HIS A 137 -14.11 7.71 -23.78
N THR A 138 -13.84 7.00 -22.69
CA THR A 138 -12.80 5.97 -22.65
C THR A 138 -13.34 4.85 -21.78
N GLU A 139 -13.28 3.60 -22.26
CA GLU A 139 -13.62 2.45 -21.43
C GLU A 139 -12.79 2.52 -20.14
N PRO A 140 -13.37 2.21 -18.96
CA PRO A 140 -12.61 2.21 -17.72
C PRO A 140 -11.43 1.26 -17.88
N ILE A 141 -10.21 1.81 -17.90
CA ILE A 141 -9.00 1.00 -17.89
C ILE A 141 -9.09 0.15 -16.62
N PRO A 142 -9.05 -1.20 -16.72
CA PRO A 142 -9.13 -2.07 -15.56
C PRO A 142 -7.92 -1.82 -14.68
N SER A 143 -8.10 -0.98 -13.67
CA SER A 143 -7.17 -0.80 -12.56
C SER A 143 -7.11 -2.12 -11.81
N LYS A 144 -6.05 -2.91 -12.03
CA LYS A 144 -5.72 -4.10 -11.23
C LYS A 144 -5.08 -3.72 -9.89
N GLU A 145 -5.26 -2.50 -9.42
CA GLU A 145 -4.73 -2.06 -8.15
C GLU A 145 -5.51 -2.68 -6.99
N GLN A 146 -4.86 -3.54 -6.22
CA GLN A 146 -5.39 -3.92 -4.92
C GLN A 146 -5.00 -2.87 -3.88
N SER A 147 -5.99 -2.09 -3.44
CA SER A 147 -5.78 -1.11 -2.38
C SER A 147 -5.25 -1.77 -1.10
N LEU A 148 -4.54 -1.04 -0.24
CA LEU A 148 -4.08 -1.58 1.05
C LEU A 148 -5.23 -2.22 1.87
N PRO A 149 -6.46 -1.66 1.87
CA PRO A 149 -7.64 -2.35 2.41
C PRO A 149 -7.93 -3.74 1.81
N GLU A 150 -7.82 -3.90 0.49
CA GLU A 150 -8.03 -5.20 -0.17
C GLU A 150 -6.93 -6.22 0.14
N VAL A 151 -5.68 -5.76 0.23
CA VAL A 151 -4.55 -6.60 0.70
C VAL A 151 -4.84 -7.08 2.11
N MET A 152 -5.22 -6.18 3.02
CA MET A 152 -5.56 -6.53 4.40
C MET A 152 -6.74 -7.51 4.48
N GLN A 153 -7.81 -7.26 3.71
CA GLN A 153 -8.95 -8.17 3.66
C GLN A 153 -8.54 -9.55 3.16
N THR A 154 -7.71 -9.62 2.12
CA THR A 154 -7.22 -10.90 1.57
C THR A 154 -6.36 -11.64 2.58
N VAL A 155 -5.40 -10.97 3.23
CA VAL A 155 -4.56 -11.54 4.28
C VAL A 155 -5.43 -12.12 5.39
N ILE A 156 -6.36 -11.32 5.93
CA ILE A 156 -7.20 -11.75 7.05
C ILE A 156 -8.08 -12.93 6.63
N THR A 157 -8.85 -12.79 5.56
CA THR A 157 -9.88 -13.77 5.18
C THR A 157 -9.30 -15.08 4.66
N LYS A 158 -8.24 -15.03 3.84
CA LYS A 158 -7.68 -16.23 3.19
C LYS A 158 -6.59 -16.90 4.00
N TYR A 159 -5.82 -16.15 4.79
CA TYR A 159 -4.62 -16.68 5.44
C TYR A 159 -4.70 -16.66 6.97
N ILE A 160 -5.38 -15.71 7.60
CA ILE A 160 -5.40 -15.62 9.08
C ILE A 160 -6.62 -16.32 9.67
N THR A 161 -7.82 -16.00 9.19
CA THR A 161 -9.08 -16.56 9.70
C THR A 161 -9.11 -18.09 9.71
N PRO A 162 -8.69 -18.81 8.64
CA PRO A 162 -8.69 -20.28 8.66
C PRO A 162 -7.81 -20.87 9.77
N TYR A 163 -6.68 -20.24 10.08
CA TYR A 163 -5.77 -20.70 11.14
C TYR A 163 -6.39 -20.48 12.53
N ILE A 164 -7.00 -19.33 12.77
CA ILE A 164 -7.69 -19.05 14.04
C ILE A 164 -8.83 -20.06 14.25
N LEU A 165 -9.66 -20.29 13.23
CA LEU A 165 -10.78 -21.24 13.33
C LEU A 165 -10.30 -22.69 13.52
N GLY A 166 -9.22 -23.08 12.83
CA GLY A 166 -8.63 -24.42 12.98
C GLY A 166 -8.04 -24.69 14.37
N GLN A 167 -7.60 -23.65 15.09
CA GLN A 167 -7.14 -23.77 16.47
C GLN A 167 -8.28 -23.97 17.48
N HIS A 168 -9.50 -23.51 17.18
CA HIS A 168 -10.66 -23.66 18.06
C HIS A 168 -11.41 -24.99 17.91
N ILE A 169 -11.15 -25.74 16.85
CA ILE A 169 -11.79 -27.06 16.59
C ILE A 169 -10.94 -28.21 17.16
N ARG A 170 -9.72 -27.95 17.63
CA ARG A 170 -8.86 -28.91 18.32
C ARG A 170 -9.03 -28.80 19.83
#